data_AF-A0A2V7FL48-F1
#
_entry.id   AF-A0A2V7FL48-F1
#
_cell.length_a   1.000
_cell.length_b   1.000
_cell.length_c   1.000
_cell.angle_alpha   90.00
_cell.angle_beta   90.00
_cell.angle_gamma   90.00
#
_symmetry.space_group_name_H-M   'P 1'
#
loop_
_entity.id
_entity.type
_entity.pdbx_description
1 polymer ?
#
loop_
_entity_poly.entity_id
_entity_poly.type
_entity_poly.pdbx_seq_one_letter_code
_entity_poly.pdbx_strand_id
1 'polypeptide(L)'
;MFLALLLAACDQNSNGPRSALPIQFSRQVTLPAVQSQLVTGPARIEVSVVPGTLTARRVVIEESDQLTRPERVRSRVTAITAGTDTATLTLELGGLHVAVNGSTALRPDDGDAEHQTSSMALADFVARIQADLAAGRSPAVRASRQPPAQPQAPDDASFLAATLQLDEGNDHSLVQLNIAAANLTTNATPPPDAFLKLLGVSLELRVSDGTTRLRTETEAAEGAEEFHGSVKSVDQTAQTVTLMDGTIIRIVAGTEFDGREGDEDDHLTTLAAVQDALTAGKTVKTEGRGLVDSTNPLTIDAIRIEFEVEGEELPPPAMMVEFRDTVASVDVAGATFTLGHGAVVTVTSQTRFDQDGNLHTLQAVADSLAAHVRVEAEGVGTLTSAGPPLAVTALFVELKTTSAEP
;
A
#
# COMPACT_ATOMS: atom_id res chain seq x y z
N MET A 1 -34.35 -44.76 -60.06
CA MET A 1 -33.97 -45.91 -59.21
C MET A 1 -33.20 -45.33 -58.02
N PHE A 2 -33.83 -45.35 -56.82
CA PHE A 2 -33.27 -45.49 -55.46
C PHE A 2 -31.92 -44.79 -55.11
N LEU A 3 -31.69 -44.11 -53.99
CA LEU A 3 -32.31 -44.06 -52.65
C LEU A 3 -31.66 -42.86 -51.88
N ALA A 4 -32.39 -42.24 -50.95
CA ALA A 4 -31.90 -41.25 -49.98
C ALA A 4 -31.26 -41.91 -48.75
N LEU A 5 -30.32 -41.24 -48.04
CA LEU A 5 -30.23 -41.27 -46.55
C LEU A 5 -29.15 -40.31 -45.98
N LEU A 6 -29.62 -39.28 -45.27
CA LEU A 6 -29.26 -38.72 -43.93
C LEU A 6 -27.79 -38.52 -43.45
N LEU A 7 -27.53 -37.26 -43.08
CA LEU A 7 -26.88 -36.68 -41.88
C LEU A 7 -25.87 -37.51 -41.05
N ALA A 8 -24.68 -36.92 -40.86
CA ALA A 8 -23.97 -36.90 -39.58
C ALA A 8 -23.30 -35.54 -39.37
N ALA A 9 -23.67 -34.85 -38.29
CA ALA A 9 -22.98 -33.70 -37.76
C ALA A 9 -21.67 -34.14 -37.11
N CYS A 10 -20.59 -33.39 -37.32
CA CYS A 10 -19.43 -33.38 -36.44
C CYS A 10 -19.13 -31.92 -36.12
N ASP A 11 -19.52 -31.52 -34.91
CA ASP A 11 -18.87 -30.48 -34.13
C ASP A 11 -17.35 -30.63 -34.27
N GLN A 12 -16.69 -29.58 -34.75
CA GLN A 12 -15.26 -29.42 -34.56
C GLN A 12 -15.00 -27.99 -34.12
N ASN A 13 -15.19 -27.79 -32.81
CA ASN A 13 -14.37 -26.89 -32.00
C ASN A 13 -12.91 -27.27 -32.21
N SER A 14 -12.33 -26.80 -33.32
CA SER A 14 -10.91 -26.90 -33.58
C SER A 14 -10.25 -25.71 -32.90
N ASN A 15 -9.88 -25.91 -31.64
CA ASN A 15 -8.77 -25.21 -31.00
C ASN A 15 -7.50 -25.56 -31.79
N GLY A 16 -7.30 -24.88 -32.91
CA GLY A 16 -6.01 -24.83 -33.57
C GLY A 16 -5.00 -24.12 -32.66
N PRO A 17 -3.70 -24.41 -32.77
CA PRO A 17 -2.70 -23.77 -31.95
C PRO A 17 -2.70 -22.27 -32.30
N ARG A 18 -3.30 -21.45 -31.43
CA ARG A 18 -3.05 -20.02 -31.45
C ARG A 18 -1.56 -19.87 -31.25
N SER A 19 -0.86 -19.30 -32.23
CA SER A 19 0.47 -18.73 -32.02
C SER A 19 0.39 -17.93 -30.73
N ALA A 20 1.03 -18.43 -29.67
CA ALA A 20 0.92 -17.89 -28.33
C ALA A 20 1.70 -16.59 -28.26
N LEU A 21 1.13 -15.52 -28.81
CA LEU A 21 1.44 -14.19 -28.32
C LEU A 21 1.10 -14.23 -26.83
N PRO A 22 2.01 -13.76 -25.95
CA PRO A 22 1.73 -13.69 -24.53
C PRO A 22 0.43 -12.89 -24.33
N ILE A 23 -0.41 -13.36 -23.40
CA ILE A 23 -1.64 -12.64 -23.04
C ILE A 23 -1.22 -11.24 -22.60
N GLN A 24 -1.81 -10.21 -23.20
CA GLN A 24 -1.57 -8.82 -22.80
C GLN A 24 -2.84 -8.31 -22.16
N PHE A 25 -2.85 -8.21 -20.83
CA PHE A 25 -4.01 -7.74 -20.08
C PHE A 25 -4.23 -6.23 -20.22
N SER A 26 -3.16 -5.47 -20.45
CA SER A 26 -3.22 -4.04 -20.75
C SER A 26 -2.19 -3.66 -21.81
N ARG A 27 -2.39 -2.51 -22.44
CA ARG A 27 -1.46 -1.92 -23.41
C ARG A 27 -1.18 -0.47 -23.08
N GLN A 28 0.04 -0.02 -23.37
CA GLN A 28 0.39 1.40 -23.27
C GLN A 28 -0.39 2.22 -24.29
N VAL A 29 -0.88 3.38 -23.86
CA VAL A 29 -1.61 4.33 -24.71
C VAL A 29 -1.03 5.73 -24.60
N THR A 30 -1.33 6.57 -25.59
CA THR A 30 -0.91 7.97 -25.61
C THR A 30 -1.99 8.87 -25.02
N LEU A 31 -1.60 10.03 -24.50
CA LEU A 31 -2.54 11.00 -23.96
C LEU A 31 -3.63 11.44 -24.97
N PRO A 32 -3.33 11.70 -26.26
CA PRO A 32 -4.36 11.98 -27.27
C PRO A 32 -5.33 10.81 -27.51
N ALA A 33 -4.88 9.57 -27.39
CA ALA A 33 -5.74 8.39 -27.51
C ALA A 33 -6.73 8.32 -26.33
N VAL A 34 -6.26 8.56 -25.10
CA VAL A 34 -7.12 8.65 -23.91
C VAL A 34 -8.15 9.77 -24.06
N GLN A 35 -7.74 10.96 -24.51
CA GLN A 35 -8.67 12.06 -24.77
C GLN A 35 -9.75 11.67 -25.79
N SER A 36 -9.34 11.03 -26.89
CA SER A 36 -10.28 10.58 -27.93
C SER A 36 -11.27 9.57 -27.38
N GLN A 37 -10.82 8.63 -26.55
CA GLN A 37 -11.68 7.65 -25.89
C GLN A 37 -12.71 8.34 -24.97
N LEU A 38 -12.27 9.25 -24.10
CA LEU A 38 -13.17 9.95 -23.17
C LEU A 38 -14.20 10.87 -23.87
N VAL A 39 -13.94 11.29 -25.10
CA VAL A 39 -14.92 12.02 -25.93
C VAL A 39 -16.03 11.10 -26.45
N THR A 40 -15.74 9.81 -26.65
CA THR A 40 -16.75 8.84 -27.13
C THR A 40 -17.74 8.40 -26.05
N GLY A 41 -17.36 8.51 -24.78
CA GLY A 41 -18.20 8.13 -23.65
C GLY A 41 -17.44 8.14 -22.33
N PRO A 42 -18.15 7.91 -21.21
CA PRO A 42 -17.49 7.75 -19.92
C PRO A 42 -16.61 6.51 -19.90
N ALA A 43 -15.55 6.58 -19.10
CA ALA A 43 -14.68 5.44 -18.86
C ALA A 43 -14.45 5.31 -17.35
N ARG A 44 -14.25 4.07 -16.90
CA ARG A 44 -13.74 3.83 -15.57
C ARG A 44 -12.21 3.91 -15.62
N ILE A 45 -11.64 4.50 -14.58
CA ILE A 45 -10.19 4.59 -14.44
C ILE A 45 -9.75 4.03 -13.10
N GLU A 46 -8.55 3.46 -13.08
CA GLU A 46 -7.75 3.25 -11.88
C GLU A 46 -6.53 4.18 -11.95
N VAL A 47 -6.29 4.93 -10.88
CA VAL A 47 -5.16 5.85 -10.77
C VAL A 47 -4.35 5.51 -9.53
N SER A 48 -3.10 5.11 -9.73
CA SER A 48 -2.11 5.01 -8.65
C SER A 48 -1.31 6.32 -8.60
N VAL A 49 -1.07 6.86 -7.42
CA VAL A 49 -0.40 8.17 -7.22
C VAL A 49 0.97 7.98 -6.59
N VAL A 50 1.94 8.80 -6.99
CA VAL A 50 3.26 8.82 -6.34
C VAL A 50 3.09 9.32 -4.90
N PRO A 51 3.51 8.54 -3.88
CA PRO A 51 3.31 8.88 -2.47
C PRO A 51 3.82 10.28 -2.09
N GLY A 52 3.08 10.98 -1.23
CA GLY A 52 3.39 12.36 -0.83
C GLY A 52 3.23 13.42 -1.92
N THR A 53 2.76 13.07 -3.12
CA THR A 53 2.61 14.01 -4.25
C THR A 53 1.21 14.02 -4.83
N LEU A 54 0.97 14.93 -5.77
CA LEU A 54 -0.19 14.92 -6.66
C LEU A 54 0.19 14.52 -8.09
N THR A 55 1.19 13.67 -8.25
CA THR A 55 1.59 13.14 -9.57
C THR A 55 1.07 11.72 -9.75
N ALA A 56 0.33 11.47 -10.83
CA ALA A 56 -0.11 10.11 -11.14
C ALA A 56 1.09 9.25 -11.54
N ARG A 57 1.25 8.09 -10.89
CA ARG A 57 2.23 7.05 -11.26
C ARG A 57 1.71 6.26 -12.46
N ARG A 58 0.46 5.83 -12.39
CA ARG A 58 -0.20 5.03 -13.42
C ARG A 58 -1.65 5.44 -13.54
N VAL A 59 -2.14 5.53 -14.77
CA VAL A 59 -3.55 5.63 -15.08
C VAL A 59 -3.91 4.47 -16.00
N VAL A 60 -4.80 3.61 -15.55
CA VAL A 60 -5.39 2.53 -16.34
C VAL A 60 -6.80 2.94 -16.71
N ILE A 61 -7.10 2.95 -18.00
CA ILE A 61 -8.47 3.07 -18.51
C ILE A 61 -9.05 1.66 -18.59
N GLU A 62 -10.05 1.38 -17.76
CA GLU A 62 -10.71 0.07 -17.70
C GLU A 62 -11.77 -0.08 -18.80
N GLU A 63 -12.16 -1.33 -19.06
CA GLU A 63 -13.19 -1.66 -20.03
C GLU A 63 -14.59 -1.16 -19.61
N SER A 64 -15.48 -1.00 -20.58
CA SER A 64 -16.79 -0.36 -20.36
C SER A 64 -17.75 -1.15 -19.46
N ASP A 65 -17.57 -2.46 -19.36
CA ASP A 65 -18.33 -3.34 -18.47
C ASP A 65 -18.03 -3.04 -16.98
N GLN A 66 -16.88 -2.43 -16.69
CA GLN A 66 -16.47 -2.07 -15.34
C GLN A 66 -17.18 -0.82 -14.79
N LEU A 67 -17.90 -0.05 -15.62
CA LEU A 67 -18.60 1.18 -15.21
C LEU A 67 -19.61 0.98 -14.06
N THR A 68 -20.10 -0.24 -13.87
CA THR A 68 -21.08 -0.58 -12.82
C THR A 68 -20.43 -0.97 -11.49
N ARG A 69 -19.11 -1.16 -11.45
CA ARG A 69 -18.41 -1.57 -10.24
C ARG A 69 -18.36 -0.44 -9.20
N PRO A 70 -18.27 -0.77 -7.89
CA PRO A 70 -18.10 0.22 -6.85
C PRO A 70 -16.89 1.11 -7.12
N GLU A 71 -17.07 2.41 -6.94
CA GLU A 71 -15.99 3.39 -6.94
C GLU A 71 -15.20 3.31 -5.63
N ARG A 72 -13.89 3.55 -5.69
CA ARG A 72 -12.98 3.35 -4.55
C ARG A 72 -11.97 4.47 -4.39
N VAL A 73 -11.62 4.74 -3.14
CA VAL A 73 -10.49 5.59 -2.75
C VAL A 73 -9.70 4.86 -1.67
N ARG A 74 -8.40 4.69 -1.89
CA ARG A 74 -7.43 4.17 -0.92
C ARG A 74 -6.39 5.25 -0.64
N SER A 75 -6.13 5.55 0.62
CA SER A 75 -5.09 6.50 1.02
C SER A 75 -4.87 6.47 2.53
N ARG A 76 -3.74 7.02 2.97
CA ARG A 76 -3.52 7.36 4.38
C ARG A 76 -4.40 8.51 4.83
N VAL A 77 -4.87 8.42 6.07
CA VAL A 77 -5.61 9.47 6.76
C VAL A 77 -4.64 10.43 7.44
N THR A 78 -4.82 11.72 7.23
CA THR A 78 -4.01 12.79 7.85
C THR A 78 -4.79 13.56 8.90
N ALA A 79 -6.11 13.59 8.81
CA ALA A 79 -6.98 14.17 9.83
C ALA A 79 -8.37 13.53 9.80
N ILE A 80 -9.08 13.61 10.93
CA ILE A 80 -10.49 13.22 11.00
C ILE A 80 -11.27 14.27 11.79
N THR A 81 -12.39 14.72 11.22
CA THR A 81 -13.35 15.60 11.87
C THR A 81 -14.60 14.81 12.20
N ALA A 82 -14.92 14.69 13.49
CA ALA A 82 -16.09 13.96 13.96
C ALA A 82 -17.25 14.91 14.29
N GLY A 83 -18.45 14.51 13.92
CA GLY A 83 -19.72 15.05 14.40
C GLY A 83 -20.47 14.00 15.24
N THR A 84 -21.72 14.28 15.60
CA THR A 84 -22.53 13.36 16.42
C THR A 84 -22.78 12.02 15.73
N ASP A 85 -23.18 12.04 14.46
CA ASP A 85 -23.52 10.85 13.66
C ASP A 85 -22.81 10.82 12.29
N THR A 86 -21.77 11.63 12.15
CA THR A 86 -21.00 11.77 10.91
C THR A 86 -19.52 11.92 11.22
N ALA A 87 -18.68 11.57 10.25
CA ALA A 87 -17.26 11.89 10.28
C ALA A 87 -16.79 12.27 8.88
N THR A 88 -15.73 13.05 8.79
CA THR A 88 -15.04 13.35 7.54
C THR A 88 -13.56 13.05 7.73
N LEU A 89 -13.05 12.10 6.95
CA LEU A 89 -11.64 11.80 6.86
C LEU A 89 -11.01 12.75 5.85
N THR A 90 -9.84 13.29 6.19
CA THR A 90 -8.96 14.02 5.28
C THR A 90 -7.82 13.09 4.92
N LEU A 91 -7.59 12.89 3.63
CA LEU A 91 -6.61 11.96 3.11
C LEU A 91 -5.32 12.69 2.71
N GLU A 92 -4.21 11.97 2.76
CA GLU A 92 -2.90 12.45 2.27
C GLU A 92 -2.95 12.86 0.80
N LEU A 93 -3.82 12.21 0.01
CA LEU A 93 -4.08 12.54 -1.38
C LEU A 93 -4.71 13.93 -1.54
N GLY A 94 -3.88 14.98 -1.53
CA GLY A 94 -4.28 16.36 -1.76
C GLY A 94 -5.27 16.93 -0.75
N GLY A 95 -5.41 16.31 0.43
CA GLY A 95 -6.44 16.70 1.41
C GLY A 95 -7.85 16.25 1.02
N LEU A 96 -8.00 15.26 0.13
CA LEU A 96 -9.29 14.74 -0.30
C LEU A 96 -10.16 14.34 0.90
N HIS A 97 -11.45 14.64 0.82
CA HIS A 97 -12.40 14.36 1.89
C HIS A 97 -13.26 13.13 1.60
N VAL A 98 -13.27 12.18 2.53
CA VAL A 98 -14.22 11.05 2.54
C VAL A 98 -15.21 11.26 3.68
N ALA A 99 -16.48 11.43 3.33
CA ALA A 99 -17.57 11.55 4.27
C ALA A 99 -18.09 10.18 4.71
N VAL A 100 -18.47 10.09 5.98
CA VAL A 100 -19.01 8.92 6.67
C VAL A 100 -20.25 9.34 7.44
N ASN A 101 -21.29 8.51 7.45
CA ASN A 101 -22.50 8.74 8.23
C ASN A 101 -23.07 7.42 8.80
N GLY A 102 -24.22 7.49 9.46
CA GLY A 102 -24.87 6.31 10.05
C GLY A 102 -25.28 5.19 9.07
N SER A 103 -25.17 5.39 7.75
CA SER A 103 -25.40 4.35 6.73
C SER A 103 -24.12 3.72 6.17
N THR A 104 -22.94 4.27 6.51
CA THR A 104 -21.66 3.71 6.10
C THR A 104 -21.39 2.42 6.88
N ALA A 105 -21.14 1.32 6.17
CA ALA A 105 -20.67 0.08 6.79
C ALA A 105 -19.19 0.22 7.16
N LEU A 106 -18.88 0.15 8.46
CA LEU A 106 -17.51 0.28 8.99
C LEU A 106 -16.92 -1.09 9.31
N ARG A 107 -15.70 -1.33 8.83
CA ARG A 107 -15.01 -2.61 8.99
C ARG A 107 -13.67 -2.46 9.72
N PRO A 108 -13.38 -3.34 10.71
CA PRO A 108 -12.25 -3.22 11.62
C PRO A 108 -10.90 -3.69 11.06
N ASP A 109 -10.87 -4.55 10.05
CA ASP A 109 -9.64 -5.14 9.49
C ASP A 109 -9.77 -5.34 7.96
N ASP A 110 -8.70 -5.83 7.33
CA ASP A 110 -8.57 -6.13 5.89
C ASP A 110 -9.22 -7.46 5.47
N GLY A 111 -9.91 -8.16 6.36
CA GLY A 111 -10.43 -9.51 6.14
C GLY A 111 -11.60 -9.56 5.15
N ASP A 112 -11.70 -10.70 4.45
CA ASP A 112 -12.73 -10.91 3.43
C ASP A 112 -14.15 -10.77 3.99
N ALA A 113 -14.98 -10.13 3.18
CA ALA A 113 -16.39 -9.83 3.44
C ALA A 113 -17.24 -11.05 3.82
N GLU A 114 -16.79 -12.26 3.51
CA GLU A 114 -17.58 -13.48 3.67
C GLU A 114 -17.58 -14.06 5.09
N HIS A 115 -16.67 -13.63 5.97
CA HIS A 115 -16.54 -14.21 7.33
C HIS A 115 -16.66 -13.23 8.50
N GLN A 116 -16.96 -11.95 8.25
CA GLN A 116 -17.01 -10.95 9.32
C GLN A 116 -18.37 -10.27 9.46
N THR A 117 -19.05 -10.63 10.55
CA THR A 117 -20.29 -9.99 11.05
C THR A 117 -20.02 -8.82 11.99
N SER A 118 -18.75 -8.46 12.23
CA SER A 118 -18.35 -7.40 13.15
C SER A 118 -18.38 -6.03 12.49
N SER A 119 -19.58 -5.44 12.37
CA SER A 119 -19.73 -4.00 12.12
C SER A 119 -19.15 -3.20 13.28
N MET A 120 -18.24 -2.26 13.01
CA MET A 120 -17.72 -1.33 14.02
C MET A 120 -18.68 -0.14 14.18
N ALA A 121 -18.86 0.37 15.40
CA ALA A 121 -19.59 1.61 15.60
C ALA A 121 -18.77 2.82 15.12
N LEU A 122 -19.43 3.88 14.62
CA LEU A 122 -18.74 5.08 14.14
C LEU A 122 -17.85 5.73 15.21
N ALA A 123 -18.32 5.78 16.45
CA ALA A 123 -17.55 6.33 17.55
C ALA A 123 -16.24 5.55 17.79
N ASP A 124 -16.30 4.21 17.73
CA ASP A 124 -15.14 3.35 17.93
C ASP A 124 -14.14 3.49 16.78
N PHE A 125 -14.63 3.57 15.54
CA PHE A 125 -13.79 3.79 14.35
C PHE A 125 -13.07 5.14 14.42
N VAL A 126 -13.82 6.20 14.72
CA VAL A 126 -13.27 7.55 14.89
C VAL A 126 -12.21 7.56 16.00
N ALA A 127 -12.51 6.95 17.15
CA ALA A 127 -11.58 6.89 18.28
C ALA A 127 -10.28 6.15 17.90
N ARG A 128 -10.36 5.05 17.13
CA ARG A 128 -9.18 4.33 16.65
C ARG A 128 -8.33 5.19 15.73
N ILE A 129 -8.91 5.81 14.70
CA ILE A 129 -8.19 6.71 13.79
C ILE A 129 -7.55 7.88 14.56
N GLN A 130 -8.27 8.48 15.51
CA GLN A 130 -7.73 9.56 16.34
C GLN A 130 -6.57 9.11 17.21
N ALA A 131 -6.62 7.90 17.78
CA ALA A 131 -5.54 7.33 18.56
C ALA A 131 -4.29 7.10 17.70
N ASP A 132 -4.44 6.60 16.47
CA ASP A 132 -3.32 6.42 15.54
C ASP A 132 -2.72 7.76 15.13
N LEU A 133 -3.54 8.75 14.79
CA LEU A 133 -3.05 10.10 14.45
C LEU A 133 -2.33 10.75 15.64
N ALA A 134 -2.85 10.60 16.86
CA ALA A 134 -2.20 11.10 18.08
C ALA A 134 -0.89 10.36 18.38
N ALA A 135 -0.76 9.12 17.94
CA ALA A 135 0.47 8.33 17.97
C ALA A 135 1.49 8.72 16.88
N GLY A 136 1.18 9.71 16.03
CA GLY A 136 2.01 10.07 14.89
C GLY A 136 1.93 9.09 13.72
N ARG A 137 0.94 8.19 13.72
CA ARG A 137 0.70 7.23 12.64
C ARG A 137 -0.40 7.73 11.72
N SER A 138 -0.26 7.49 10.42
CA SER A 138 -1.28 7.79 9.41
C SER A 138 -1.89 6.48 8.90
N PRO A 139 -2.97 5.99 9.53
CA PRO A 139 -3.58 4.72 9.13
C PRO A 139 -4.14 4.84 7.72
N ALA A 140 -3.99 3.78 6.92
CA ALA A 140 -4.57 3.71 5.59
C ALA A 140 -6.01 3.19 5.66
N VAL A 141 -6.84 3.68 4.74
CA VAL A 141 -8.25 3.31 4.64
C VAL A 141 -8.63 3.05 3.19
N ARG A 142 -9.59 2.15 3.01
CA ARG A 142 -10.28 1.88 1.76
C ARG A 142 -11.73 2.28 1.89
N ALA A 143 -12.12 3.32 1.17
CA ALA A 143 -13.49 3.79 1.07
C ALA A 143 -14.09 3.34 -0.27
N SER A 144 -15.34 2.87 -0.25
CA SER A 144 -16.06 2.53 -1.48
C SER A 144 -17.49 3.03 -1.48
N ARG A 145 -18.03 3.29 -2.68
CA ARG A 145 -19.43 3.65 -2.91
C ARG A 145 -19.94 3.02 -4.20
N GLN A 146 -21.25 2.89 -4.33
CA GLN A 146 -21.84 2.58 -5.64
C GLN A 146 -21.59 3.74 -6.61
N PRO A 147 -21.31 3.48 -7.89
CA PRO A 147 -21.08 4.53 -8.86
C PRO A 147 -22.33 5.41 -8.98
N PRO A 148 -22.19 6.75 -8.98
CA PRO A 148 -23.32 7.64 -9.22
C PRO A 148 -23.90 7.44 -10.64
N ALA A 149 -25.12 7.94 -10.85
CA ALA A 149 -25.78 7.84 -12.16
C ALA A 149 -25.06 8.62 -13.28
N GLN A 150 -24.20 9.56 -12.92
CA GLN A 150 -23.35 10.31 -13.84
C GLN A 150 -21.88 10.11 -13.43
N PRO A 151 -20.94 10.13 -14.39
CA PRO A 151 -19.52 10.11 -14.09
C PRO A 151 -19.12 11.27 -13.16
N GLN A 152 -18.03 11.09 -12.43
CA GLN A 152 -17.50 12.07 -11.49
C GLN A 152 -17.25 13.41 -12.20
N ALA A 153 -17.89 14.48 -11.72
CA ALA A 153 -17.62 15.81 -12.24
C ALA A 153 -16.23 16.30 -11.76
N PRO A 154 -15.48 17.07 -12.58
CA PRO A 154 -14.10 17.46 -12.27
C PRO A 154 -13.95 18.23 -10.95
N ASP A 155 -14.91 19.10 -10.63
CA ASP A 155 -14.86 19.97 -9.46
C ASP A 155 -15.80 19.49 -8.33
N ASP A 156 -16.45 18.32 -8.49
CA ASP A 156 -17.19 17.69 -7.39
C ASP A 156 -16.21 17.00 -6.46
N ALA A 157 -16.15 17.47 -5.22
CA ALA A 157 -15.28 16.94 -4.16
C ALA A 157 -15.97 15.92 -3.24
N SER A 158 -17.23 15.57 -3.52
CA SER A 158 -18.02 14.73 -2.63
C SER A 158 -17.69 13.25 -2.81
N PHE A 159 -17.33 12.59 -1.72
CA PHE A 159 -17.26 11.14 -1.63
C PHE A 159 -17.89 10.66 -0.33
N LEU A 160 -19.15 10.22 -0.39
CA LEU A 160 -19.83 9.57 0.73
C LEU A 160 -19.59 8.06 0.65
N ALA A 161 -18.89 7.51 1.64
CA ALA A 161 -18.58 6.09 1.70
C ALA A 161 -19.84 5.27 2.01
N ALA A 162 -20.12 4.26 1.19
CA ALA A 162 -21.04 3.18 1.52
C ALA A 162 -20.36 2.13 2.41
N THR A 163 -19.06 1.90 2.21
CA THR A 163 -18.23 1.08 3.08
C THR A 163 -16.90 1.78 3.32
N LEU A 164 -16.41 1.72 4.55
CA LEU A 164 -15.09 2.20 4.94
C LEU A 164 -14.41 1.12 5.78
N GLN A 165 -13.20 0.75 5.36
CA GLN A 165 -12.39 -0.30 5.95
C GLN A 165 -11.01 0.29 6.25
N LEU A 166 -10.35 -0.20 7.29
CA LEU A 166 -8.91 -0.02 7.41
C LEU A 166 -8.22 -0.80 6.28
N ASP A 167 -7.03 -0.37 5.89
CA ASP A 167 -6.31 -0.94 4.77
C ASP A 167 -4.85 -1.13 5.21
N GLU A 168 -4.65 -2.04 6.17
CA GLU A 168 -3.39 -2.20 6.90
C GLU A 168 -2.29 -2.72 5.97
N GLY A 169 -1.36 -1.82 5.61
CA GLY A 169 -0.28 -2.11 4.66
C GLY A 169 -0.43 -1.34 3.35
N ASN A 170 -1.55 -0.65 3.10
CA ASN A 170 -1.62 0.20 1.92
C ASN A 170 -0.64 1.38 2.03
N ASP A 171 0.38 1.36 1.18
CA ASP A 171 1.48 2.32 1.21
C ASP A 171 1.35 3.45 0.17
N HIS A 172 0.41 3.32 -0.77
CA HIS A 172 0.20 4.24 -1.87
C HIS A 172 -1.26 4.67 -2.02
N SER A 173 -1.50 5.87 -2.56
CA SER A 173 -2.87 6.32 -2.82
C SER A 173 -3.38 5.78 -4.16
N LEU A 174 -4.62 5.28 -4.15
CA LEU A 174 -5.30 4.75 -5.33
C LEU A 174 -6.72 5.29 -5.43
N VAL A 175 -7.15 5.64 -6.64
CA VAL A 175 -8.51 6.12 -6.94
C VAL A 175 -9.09 5.33 -8.10
N GLN A 176 -10.27 4.75 -7.91
CA GLN A 176 -11.06 4.11 -8.97
C GLN A 176 -12.40 4.82 -9.13
N LEU A 177 -12.62 5.46 -10.28
CA LEU A 177 -13.80 6.29 -10.54
C LEU A 177 -14.27 6.19 -11.99
N ASN A 178 -15.56 6.43 -12.20
CA ASN A 178 -16.07 6.71 -13.54
C ASN A 178 -15.83 8.18 -13.86
N ILE A 179 -15.22 8.47 -15.01
CA ILE A 179 -14.90 9.83 -15.46
C ILE A 179 -15.40 10.09 -16.88
N ALA A 180 -15.38 11.36 -17.28
CA ALA A 180 -15.67 11.79 -18.64
C ALA A 180 -14.57 12.73 -19.16
N ALA A 181 -14.69 13.18 -20.43
CA ALA A 181 -13.72 14.08 -21.06
C ALA A 181 -13.40 15.34 -20.23
N ALA A 182 -14.37 15.88 -19.48
CA ALA A 182 -14.18 17.08 -18.67
C ALA A 182 -13.14 16.90 -17.55
N ASN A 183 -12.87 15.66 -17.11
CA ASN A 183 -11.90 15.38 -16.06
C ASN A 183 -10.44 15.50 -16.53
N LEU A 184 -10.18 15.50 -17.84
CA LEU A 184 -8.82 15.51 -18.39
C LEU A 184 -8.54 16.80 -19.17
N THR A 185 -7.62 17.62 -18.66
CA THR A 185 -7.19 18.87 -19.31
C THR A 185 -5.73 18.76 -19.73
N THR A 186 -5.42 19.04 -21.00
CA THR A 186 -4.03 19.05 -21.49
C THR A 186 -3.32 20.35 -21.13
N ASN A 187 -2.02 20.26 -20.89
CA ASN A 187 -1.16 21.42 -20.67
C ASN A 187 -0.36 21.72 -21.94
N ALA A 188 -0.43 22.96 -22.41
CA ALA A 188 0.31 23.40 -23.60
C ALA A 188 1.82 23.56 -23.35
N THR A 189 2.24 23.66 -22.09
CA THR A 189 3.64 23.83 -21.69
C THR A 189 4.06 22.78 -20.64
N PRO A 190 4.31 21.52 -21.05
CA PRO A 190 4.79 20.48 -20.15
C PRO A 190 6.14 20.82 -19.50
N PRO A 191 6.45 20.30 -18.29
CA PRO A 191 5.62 19.41 -17.46
C PRO A 191 4.67 20.17 -16.49
N PRO A 192 3.54 19.55 -16.07
CA PRO A 192 3.04 18.23 -16.49
C PRO A 192 2.39 18.27 -17.88
N ASP A 193 2.20 17.12 -18.53
CA ASP A 193 1.57 17.01 -19.86
C ASP A 193 0.05 17.25 -19.83
N ALA A 194 -0.58 16.86 -18.71
CA ALA A 194 -2.01 17.07 -18.48
C ALA A 194 -2.33 17.08 -16.98
N PHE A 195 -3.56 17.45 -16.68
CA PHE A 195 -4.17 17.40 -15.36
C PHE A 195 -5.40 16.51 -15.40
N LEU A 196 -5.46 15.54 -14.50
CA LEU A 196 -6.61 14.68 -14.25
C LEU A 196 -7.30 15.13 -12.97
N LYS A 197 -8.51 15.67 -13.10
CA LYS A 197 -9.31 16.19 -11.99
C LYS A 197 -10.28 15.14 -11.46
N LEU A 198 -10.16 14.80 -10.19
CA LEU A 198 -10.97 13.79 -9.50
C LEU A 198 -11.30 14.28 -8.10
N LEU A 199 -12.55 14.20 -7.64
CA LEU A 199 -12.90 14.47 -6.24
C LEU A 199 -12.33 15.79 -5.69
N GLY A 200 -12.31 16.84 -6.52
CA GLY A 200 -11.78 18.16 -6.18
C GLY A 200 -10.25 18.25 -6.12
N VAL A 201 -9.51 17.16 -6.35
CA VAL A 201 -8.05 17.15 -6.50
C VAL A 201 -7.64 17.17 -7.97
N SER A 202 -6.48 17.77 -8.26
CA SER A 202 -5.91 17.85 -9.61
C SER A 202 -4.60 17.08 -9.64
N LEU A 203 -4.59 15.93 -10.29
CA LEU A 203 -3.41 15.08 -10.44
C LEU A 203 -2.63 15.46 -11.70
N GLU A 204 -1.33 15.65 -11.56
CA GLU A 204 -0.41 15.86 -12.66
C GLU A 204 -0.19 14.54 -13.42
N LEU A 205 -0.32 14.59 -14.75
CA LEU A 205 0.08 13.52 -15.65
C LEU A 205 1.38 13.94 -16.33
N ARG A 206 2.48 13.29 -15.97
CA ARG A 206 3.84 13.54 -16.48
C ARG A 206 4.26 12.37 -17.37
N VAL A 207 3.69 12.33 -18.57
CA VAL A 207 3.84 11.24 -19.53
C VAL A 207 5.14 11.38 -20.31
N SER A 208 5.54 12.61 -20.64
CA SER A 208 6.72 12.90 -21.48
C SER A 208 8.05 12.58 -20.80
N ASP A 209 8.13 12.71 -19.47
CA ASP A 209 9.32 12.35 -18.68
C ASP A 209 9.27 10.91 -18.15
N GLY A 210 8.19 10.16 -18.44
CA GLY A 210 8.03 8.76 -18.07
C GLY A 210 7.52 8.51 -16.64
N THR A 211 7.26 9.56 -15.85
CA THR A 211 6.77 9.42 -14.47
C THR A 211 5.36 8.81 -14.43
N THR A 212 4.49 9.19 -15.38
CA THR A 212 3.13 8.65 -15.51
C THR A 212 3.04 7.62 -16.64
N ARG A 213 2.65 6.39 -16.31
CA ARG A 213 2.33 5.34 -17.28
C ARG A 213 0.83 5.36 -17.61
N LEU A 214 0.47 5.63 -18.87
CA LEU A 214 -0.90 5.53 -19.36
C LEU A 214 -1.15 4.17 -20.01
N ARG A 215 -2.21 3.48 -19.59
CA ARG A 215 -2.61 2.20 -20.14
C ARG A 215 -4.11 2.12 -20.37
N THR A 216 -4.51 1.23 -21.27
CA THR A 216 -5.90 0.78 -21.41
C THR A 216 -5.90 -0.73 -21.21
N GLU A 217 -6.90 -1.23 -20.49
CA GLU A 217 -7.16 -2.66 -20.40
C GLU A 217 -7.49 -3.24 -21.78
N THR A 218 -7.53 -4.56 -21.84
CA THR A 218 -7.98 -5.29 -23.01
C THR A 218 -9.08 -6.24 -22.58
N GLU A 219 -9.81 -6.80 -23.55
CA GLU A 219 -10.79 -7.86 -23.32
C GLU A 219 -10.21 -9.06 -22.55
N ALA A 220 -8.88 -9.27 -22.58
CA ALA A 220 -8.25 -10.33 -21.80
C ALA A 220 -8.28 -10.08 -20.27
N ALA A 221 -8.60 -8.87 -19.82
CA ALA A 221 -8.78 -8.51 -18.41
C ALA A 221 -10.25 -8.46 -17.97
N GLU A 222 -11.20 -8.75 -18.88
CA GLU A 222 -12.63 -8.72 -18.60
C GLU A 222 -12.99 -9.71 -17.48
N GLY A 223 -13.76 -9.25 -16.50
CA GLY A 223 -14.16 -10.07 -15.35
C GLY A 223 -13.10 -10.21 -14.26
N ALA A 224 -11.93 -9.56 -14.37
CA ALA A 224 -10.90 -9.65 -13.34
C ALA A 224 -11.36 -9.08 -11.98
N GLU A 225 -10.91 -9.70 -10.90
CA GLU A 225 -11.25 -9.36 -9.52
C GLU A 225 -10.00 -9.00 -8.73
N GLU A 226 -10.18 -8.14 -7.73
CA GLU A 226 -9.11 -7.79 -6.77
C GLU A 226 -8.91 -8.96 -5.81
N PHE A 227 -7.66 -9.24 -5.45
CA PHE A 227 -7.30 -10.20 -4.40
C PHE A 227 -6.28 -9.56 -3.46
N HIS A 228 -6.27 -10.02 -2.21
CA HIS A 228 -5.28 -9.66 -1.22
C HIS A 228 -5.08 -10.80 -0.21
N GLY A 229 -3.96 -10.80 0.49
CA GLY A 229 -3.74 -11.70 1.61
C GLY A 229 -2.28 -11.86 1.99
N SER A 230 -2.04 -12.59 3.08
CA SER A 230 -0.68 -12.94 3.51
C SER A 230 -0.18 -14.16 2.75
N VAL A 231 1.05 -14.05 2.24
CA VAL A 231 1.73 -15.13 1.52
C VAL A 231 2.15 -16.22 2.50
N LYS A 232 1.76 -17.46 2.21
CA LYS A 232 2.17 -18.66 2.95
C LYS A 232 3.42 -19.30 2.34
N SER A 233 3.48 -19.40 1.02
CA SER A 233 4.59 -20.01 0.29
C SER A 233 4.59 -19.60 -1.17
N VAL A 234 5.74 -19.70 -1.83
CA VAL A 234 5.88 -19.51 -3.28
C VAL A 234 6.52 -20.74 -3.92
N ASP A 235 6.12 -21.05 -5.15
CA ASP A 235 6.75 -22.05 -6.00
C ASP A 235 7.27 -21.37 -7.27
N GLN A 236 8.58 -21.18 -7.35
CA GLN A 236 9.23 -20.53 -8.49
C GLN A 236 9.22 -21.41 -9.76
N THR A 237 9.07 -22.73 -9.62
CA THR A 237 9.01 -23.63 -10.78
C THR A 237 7.61 -23.65 -11.37
N ALA A 238 6.59 -23.74 -10.50
CA ALA A 238 5.19 -23.68 -10.92
C ALA A 238 4.71 -22.25 -11.20
N GLN A 239 5.50 -21.23 -10.82
CA GLN A 239 5.14 -19.81 -10.90
C GLN A 239 3.85 -19.51 -10.11
N THR A 240 3.79 -19.96 -8.87
CA THR A 240 2.61 -19.78 -8.01
C THR A 240 2.94 -19.18 -6.65
N VAL A 241 1.96 -18.49 -6.08
CA VAL A 241 1.94 -17.99 -4.71
C VAL A 241 0.73 -18.58 -4.01
N THR A 242 0.94 -19.21 -2.87
CA THR A 242 -0.14 -19.74 -2.02
C THR A 242 -0.33 -18.81 -0.85
N LEU A 243 -1.56 -18.35 -0.63
CA LEU A 243 -1.93 -17.50 0.50
C LEU A 243 -2.30 -18.35 1.74
N MET A 244 -2.37 -17.71 2.90
CA MET A 244 -2.66 -18.39 4.18
C MET A 244 -4.05 -19.05 4.22
N ASP A 245 -5.02 -18.48 3.50
CA ASP A 245 -6.39 -18.99 3.34
C ASP A 245 -6.49 -20.21 2.40
N GLY A 246 -5.40 -20.53 1.68
CA GLY A 246 -5.35 -21.61 0.69
C GLY A 246 -5.59 -21.16 -0.77
N THR A 247 -5.82 -19.87 -1.01
CA THR A 247 -5.92 -19.30 -2.36
C THR A 247 -4.59 -19.45 -3.10
N ILE A 248 -4.65 -19.79 -4.39
CA ILE A 248 -3.49 -19.98 -5.26
C ILE A 248 -3.48 -18.89 -6.34
N ILE A 249 -2.46 -18.05 -6.33
CA ILE A 249 -2.22 -17.06 -7.37
C ILE A 249 -1.19 -17.61 -8.36
N ARG A 250 -1.53 -17.68 -9.65
CA ARG A 250 -0.62 -18.08 -10.72
C ARG A 250 -0.05 -16.86 -11.42
N ILE A 251 1.26 -16.81 -11.54
CA ILE A 251 1.97 -15.83 -12.35
C ILE A 251 2.01 -16.36 -13.78
N VAL A 252 1.28 -15.69 -14.67
CA VAL A 252 1.13 -16.09 -16.07
C VAL A 252 1.89 -15.14 -17.00
N ALA A 253 2.00 -15.51 -18.27
CA ALA A 253 2.57 -14.62 -19.27
C ALA A 253 1.71 -13.35 -19.37
N GLY A 254 2.32 -12.19 -19.08
CA GLY A 254 1.63 -10.90 -19.05
C GLY A 254 1.32 -10.37 -17.65
N THR A 255 1.53 -11.15 -16.59
CA THR A 255 1.44 -10.65 -15.21
C THR A 255 2.44 -9.53 -14.99
N GLU A 256 1.96 -8.38 -14.53
CA GLU A 256 2.80 -7.27 -14.09
C GLU A 256 3.11 -7.40 -12.60
N PHE A 257 4.40 -7.36 -12.25
CA PHE A 257 4.82 -7.11 -10.88
C PHE A 257 4.88 -5.60 -10.68
N ASP A 258 4.03 -5.06 -9.80
CA ASP A 258 4.17 -3.67 -9.40
C ASP A 258 5.28 -3.58 -8.35
N GLY A 259 6.25 -2.72 -8.61
CA GLY A 259 7.29 -2.34 -7.67
C GLY A 259 7.27 -0.84 -7.48
N ARG A 260 7.46 -0.37 -6.25
CA ARG A 260 7.69 1.05 -6.00
C ARG A 260 9.03 1.47 -6.61
N GLU A 261 9.06 2.65 -7.23
CA GLU A 261 10.28 3.45 -7.40
C GLU A 261 10.27 4.50 -6.27
N GLY A 262 11.11 4.30 -5.25
CA GLY A 262 11.24 5.15 -4.05
C GLY A 262 11.88 4.37 -2.88
N ASP A 263 12.57 5.09 -1.99
CA ASP A 263 13.69 4.64 -1.12
C ASP A 263 13.41 3.58 -0.01
N GLU A 264 12.29 2.85 -0.04
CA GLU A 264 11.98 1.85 1.00
C GLU A 264 12.01 0.42 0.40
N ASP A 265 13.01 -0.36 0.83
CA ASP A 265 13.42 -1.70 0.36
C ASP A 265 12.43 -2.85 0.71
N ASP A 266 11.19 -2.54 1.09
CA ASP A 266 10.24 -3.54 1.60
C ASP A 266 9.35 -4.17 0.50
N HIS A 267 9.39 -3.66 -0.74
CA HIS A 267 8.69 -4.26 -1.88
C HIS A 267 9.48 -5.36 -2.58
N LEU A 268 8.79 -6.44 -2.95
CA LEU A 268 9.41 -7.61 -3.57
C LEU A 268 8.92 -7.78 -5.01
N THR A 269 9.78 -7.48 -5.98
CA THR A 269 9.41 -7.50 -7.42
C THR A 269 9.60 -8.87 -8.08
N THR A 270 10.01 -9.89 -7.34
CA THR A 270 10.22 -11.24 -7.86
C THR A 270 9.80 -12.31 -6.84
N LEU A 271 9.37 -13.47 -7.33
CA LEU A 271 9.08 -14.62 -6.46
C LEU A 271 10.30 -15.10 -5.66
N ALA A 272 11.52 -14.89 -6.18
CA ALA A 272 12.74 -15.20 -5.46
C ALA A 272 12.89 -14.30 -4.22
N ALA A 273 12.69 -12.99 -4.37
CA ALA A 273 12.73 -12.04 -3.26
C ALA A 273 11.63 -12.34 -2.21
N VAL A 274 10.43 -12.74 -2.66
CA VAL A 274 9.36 -13.22 -1.76
C VAL A 274 9.81 -14.46 -0.98
N GLN A 275 10.42 -15.44 -1.65
CA GLN A 275 10.94 -16.63 -0.98
C GLN A 275 12.01 -16.29 0.07
N ASP A 276 12.92 -15.36 -0.25
CA ASP A 276 13.99 -14.94 0.66
C ASP A 276 13.42 -14.26 1.90
N ALA A 277 12.44 -13.37 1.75
CA ALA A 277 11.76 -12.70 2.85
C ALA A 277 11.04 -13.69 3.79
N LEU A 278 10.29 -14.64 3.23
CA LEU A 278 9.62 -15.68 4.01
C LEU A 278 10.64 -16.58 4.74
N THR A 279 11.76 -16.89 4.11
CA THR A 279 12.84 -17.69 4.71
C THR A 279 13.53 -16.95 5.86
N ALA A 280 13.61 -15.62 5.77
CA ALA A 280 14.07 -14.75 6.85
C ALA A 280 13.06 -14.61 8.00
N GLY A 281 11.91 -15.28 7.93
CA GLY A 281 10.86 -15.24 8.95
C GLY A 281 10.00 -13.97 8.91
N LYS A 282 10.08 -13.19 7.82
CA LYS A 282 9.26 -12.00 7.63
C LYS A 282 7.87 -12.37 7.13
N THR A 283 6.87 -11.55 7.49
CA THR A 283 5.52 -11.64 6.90
C THR A 283 5.51 -10.87 5.58
N VAL A 284 4.99 -11.50 4.52
CA VAL A 284 4.79 -10.86 3.22
C VAL A 284 3.30 -10.78 2.95
N LYS A 285 2.80 -9.58 2.67
CA LYS A 285 1.45 -9.35 2.15
C LYS A 285 1.52 -9.26 0.63
N THR A 286 0.44 -9.65 -0.02
CA THR A 286 0.26 -9.45 -1.46
C THR A 286 -1.12 -8.89 -1.74
N GLU A 287 -1.16 -8.03 -2.74
CA GLU A 287 -2.39 -7.52 -3.32
C GLU A 287 -2.28 -7.54 -4.85
N GLY A 288 -3.41 -7.57 -5.52
CA GLY A 288 -3.41 -7.56 -6.97
C GLY A 288 -4.80 -7.65 -7.58
N ARG A 289 -4.80 -7.86 -8.89
CA ARG A 289 -6.00 -8.10 -9.69
C ARG A 289 -5.75 -9.27 -10.62
N GLY A 290 -6.73 -10.14 -10.78
CA GLY A 290 -6.58 -11.34 -11.59
C GLY A 290 -7.89 -11.98 -12.00
N LEU A 291 -7.83 -12.96 -12.89
CA LEU A 291 -8.99 -13.71 -13.35
C LEU A 291 -9.15 -14.99 -12.53
N VAL A 292 -10.35 -15.22 -12.01
CA VAL A 292 -10.67 -16.47 -11.31
C VAL A 292 -10.73 -17.61 -12.34
N ASP A 293 -9.84 -18.58 -12.18
CA ASP A 293 -9.79 -19.80 -13.01
C ASP A 293 -10.58 -20.96 -12.39
N SER A 294 -10.50 -21.09 -11.06
CA SER A 294 -11.19 -22.13 -10.29
C SER A 294 -11.60 -21.59 -8.93
N THR A 295 -12.66 -22.11 -8.34
CA THR A 295 -13.15 -21.73 -7.00
C THR A 295 -12.90 -22.78 -5.93
N ASN A 296 -12.34 -23.95 -6.28
CA ASN A 296 -12.03 -25.00 -5.31
C ASN A 296 -10.80 -25.84 -5.73
N PRO A 297 -9.59 -25.55 -5.23
CA PRO A 297 -9.25 -24.34 -4.45
C PRO A 297 -9.42 -23.08 -5.30
N LEU A 298 -9.65 -21.93 -4.65
CA LEU A 298 -9.66 -20.64 -5.35
C LEU A 298 -8.31 -20.44 -6.04
N THR A 299 -8.32 -20.34 -7.36
CA THR A 299 -7.13 -20.17 -8.20
C THR A 299 -7.33 -18.97 -9.11
N ILE A 300 -6.37 -18.05 -9.09
CA ILE A 300 -6.44 -16.76 -9.78
C ILE A 300 -5.22 -16.59 -10.69
N ASP A 301 -5.44 -16.29 -11.97
CA ASP A 301 -4.38 -15.85 -12.88
C ASP A 301 -4.14 -14.36 -12.67
N ALA A 302 -2.95 -14.01 -12.17
CA ALA A 302 -2.62 -12.62 -11.84
C ALA A 302 -2.46 -11.79 -13.12
N ILE A 303 -3.18 -10.68 -13.19
CA ILE A 303 -2.95 -9.63 -14.18
C ILE A 303 -1.88 -8.69 -13.67
N ARG A 304 -2.01 -8.29 -12.42
CA ARG A 304 -1.04 -7.49 -11.68
C ARG A 304 -0.95 -8.02 -10.26
N ILE A 305 0.25 -8.01 -9.72
CA ILE A 305 0.53 -8.42 -8.36
C ILE A 305 1.58 -7.51 -7.74
N GLU A 306 1.41 -7.23 -6.47
CA GLU A 306 2.32 -6.46 -5.64
C GLU A 306 2.62 -7.27 -4.38
N PHE A 307 3.86 -7.17 -3.90
CA PHE A 307 4.31 -7.81 -2.67
C PHE A 307 5.00 -6.78 -1.80
N GLU A 308 4.68 -6.84 -0.52
CA GLU A 308 5.25 -5.97 0.50
C GLU A 308 5.58 -6.79 1.74
N VAL A 309 6.75 -6.55 2.31
CA VAL A 309 7.10 -7.03 3.63
C VAL A 309 6.35 -6.18 4.66
N GLU A 310 5.58 -6.81 5.53
CA GLU A 310 4.94 -6.09 6.63
C GLU A 310 6.03 -5.50 7.54
N GLY A 311 6.09 -4.17 7.62
CA GLY A 311 7.02 -3.45 8.49
C GLY A 311 6.82 -3.85 9.95
N GLU A 312 7.90 -3.88 10.74
CA GLU A 312 7.81 -4.24 12.17
C GLU A 312 6.87 -3.25 12.89
N GLU A 313 5.79 -3.76 13.48
CA GLU A 313 4.84 -2.98 14.27
C GLU A 313 5.59 -2.37 15.47
N LEU A 314 5.84 -1.06 15.42
CA LEU A 314 6.45 -0.35 16.54
C LEU A 314 5.51 -0.47 17.75
N PRO A 315 6.04 -0.82 18.94
CA PRO A 315 5.21 -0.99 20.12
C PRO A 315 4.40 0.29 20.44
N PRO A 316 3.19 0.16 21.02
CA PRO A 316 2.31 1.29 21.32
C PRO A 316 3.02 2.47 22.01
N PRO A 317 2.69 3.74 21.68
CA PRO A 317 3.36 4.92 22.23
C PRO A 317 3.34 5.00 23.76
N ALA A 318 2.33 4.41 24.40
CA ALA A 318 2.21 4.37 25.87
C ALA A 318 3.36 3.59 26.55
N MET A 319 4.12 2.77 25.80
CA MET A 319 5.31 2.09 26.29
C MET A 319 6.61 2.71 25.77
N MET A 320 6.54 3.72 24.90
CA MET A 320 7.73 4.38 24.35
C MET A 320 8.17 5.50 25.30
N VAL A 321 9.46 5.52 25.61
CA VAL A 321 10.08 6.56 26.44
C VAL A 321 11.28 7.12 25.71
N GLU A 322 11.36 8.45 25.67
CA GLU A 322 12.56 9.17 25.28
C GLU A 322 13.60 9.10 26.40
N PHE A 323 14.86 8.96 26.03
CA PHE A 323 15.98 9.10 26.95
C PHE A 323 17.04 10.01 26.34
N ARG A 324 17.62 10.86 27.18
CA ARG A 324 18.73 11.73 26.80
C ARG A 324 19.62 12.01 28.00
N ASP A 325 20.88 11.61 27.92
CA ASP A 325 21.89 11.94 28.95
C ASP A 325 23.30 11.60 28.47
N THR A 326 24.30 11.90 29.29
CA THR A 326 25.65 11.34 29.16
C THR A 326 25.67 9.86 29.49
N VAL A 327 26.45 9.07 28.75
CA VAL A 327 26.71 7.67 29.07
C VAL A 327 27.70 7.59 30.23
N ALA A 328 27.27 7.02 31.35
CA ALA A 328 28.08 6.82 32.55
C ALA A 328 28.94 5.54 32.47
N SER A 329 28.39 4.48 31.88
CA SER A 329 29.10 3.21 31.67
C SER A 329 28.50 2.44 30.50
N VAL A 330 29.27 1.51 29.93
CA VAL A 330 28.83 0.60 28.88
C VAL A 330 29.26 -0.82 29.22
N ASP A 331 28.37 -1.78 29.00
CA ASP A 331 28.62 -3.21 29.05
C ASP A 331 28.40 -3.79 27.64
N VAL A 332 29.50 -3.96 26.92
CA VAL A 332 29.47 -4.48 25.54
C VAL A 332 29.00 -5.94 25.51
N ALA A 333 29.34 -6.74 26.53
CA ALA A 333 28.95 -8.15 26.58
C ALA A 333 27.47 -8.33 26.93
N GLY A 334 26.95 -7.48 27.82
CA GLY A 334 25.52 -7.40 28.14
C GLY A 334 24.69 -6.64 27.11
N ALA A 335 25.32 -6.03 26.10
CA ALA A 335 24.70 -5.13 25.13
C ALA A 335 23.89 -3.99 25.78
N THR A 336 24.42 -3.41 26.86
CA THR A 336 23.75 -2.31 27.58
C THR A 336 24.67 -1.12 27.79
N PHE A 337 24.08 0.05 28.02
CA PHE A 337 24.78 1.20 28.58
C PHE A 337 23.92 1.87 29.66
N THR A 338 24.59 2.52 30.62
CA THR A 338 23.94 3.24 31.72
C THR A 338 24.09 4.72 31.51
N LEU A 339 22.98 5.45 31.58
CA LEU A 339 22.93 6.91 31.49
C LEU A 339 23.34 7.56 32.82
N GLY A 340 23.73 8.84 32.79
CA GLY A 340 24.18 9.62 33.96
C GLY A 340 23.18 9.64 35.11
N HIS A 341 21.89 9.71 34.80
CA HIS A 341 20.78 9.61 35.75
C HIS A 341 20.46 8.16 36.20
N GLY A 342 21.22 7.17 35.75
CA GLY A 342 21.15 5.77 36.22
C GLY A 342 20.19 4.87 35.46
N ALA A 343 19.53 5.32 34.39
CA ALA A 343 18.74 4.43 33.54
C ALA A 343 19.65 3.50 32.73
N VAL A 344 19.20 2.25 32.55
CA VAL A 344 19.89 1.23 31.76
C VAL A 344 19.19 1.08 30.42
N VAL A 345 19.94 1.26 29.34
CA VAL A 345 19.46 1.12 27.97
C VAL A 345 20.05 -0.14 27.37
N THR A 346 19.19 -1.07 26.94
CA THR A 346 19.56 -2.28 26.23
C THR A 346 19.52 -2.04 24.73
N VAL A 347 20.62 -2.38 24.05
CA VAL A 347 20.74 -2.40 22.59
C VAL A 347 20.52 -3.84 22.12
N THR A 348 19.70 -4.01 21.10
CA THR A 348 19.45 -5.31 20.47
C THR A 348 19.86 -5.26 18.99
N SER A 349 19.72 -6.37 18.28
CA SER A 349 19.89 -6.39 16.83
C SER A 349 18.87 -5.51 16.08
N GLN A 350 17.76 -5.13 16.72
CA GLN A 350 16.73 -4.26 16.16
C GLN A 350 16.95 -2.77 16.45
N THR A 351 17.91 -2.44 17.32
CA THR A 351 18.19 -1.05 17.66
C THR A 351 18.89 -0.36 16.48
N ARG A 352 18.26 0.71 15.97
CA ARG A 352 18.80 1.53 14.89
C ARG A 352 19.70 2.62 15.47
N PHE A 353 20.94 2.67 14.99
CA PHE A 353 21.87 3.74 15.34
C PHE A 353 21.74 4.89 14.34
N ASP A 354 21.55 6.10 14.86
CA ASP A 354 21.51 7.32 14.05
C ASP A 354 22.86 7.52 13.32
N GLN A 355 22.78 7.98 12.08
CA GLN A 355 23.94 8.30 11.24
C GLN A 355 24.51 9.69 11.56
N ASP A 356 23.73 10.58 12.19
CA ASP A 356 24.19 11.90 12.65
C ASP A 356 25.04 11.81 13.93
N GLY A 357 24.95 10.69 14.65
CA GLY A 357 25.88 10.30 15.71
C GLY A 357 27.26 9.95 15.14
N ASN A 358 28.34 10.16 15.91
CA ASN A 358 29.68 9.75 15.47
C ASN A 358 30.14 8.40 16.05
N LEU A 359 29.27 7.74 16.83
CA LEU A 359 29.50 6.41 17.38
C LEU A 359 28.31 5.50 17.01
N HIS A 360 28.58 4.44 16.25
CA HIS A 360 27.51 3.54 15.76
C HIS A 360 27.57 2.13 16.39
N THR A 361 28.40 1.94 17.42
CA THR A 361 28.51 0.66 18.13
C THR A 361 28.80 0.89 19.62
N LEU A 362 28.39 -0.04 20.48
CA LEU A 362 28.76 -0.02 21.90
C LEU A 362 30.26 -0.17 22.13
N GLN A 363 30.97 -0.84 21.23
CA GLN A 363 32.42 -0.93 21.30
C GLN A 363 33.07 0.46 21.11
N ALA A 364 32.59 1.24 20.14
CA ALA A 364 33.09 2.60 19.92
C ALA A 364 32.79 3.54 21.11
N VAL A 365 31.66 3.34 21.79
CA VAL A 365 31.35 4.02 23.06
C VAL A 365 32.35 3.61 24.15
N ALA A 366 32.62 2.30 24.31
CA ALA A 366 33.56 1.79 25.29
C ALA A 366 34.97 2.37 25.08
N ASP A 367 35.43 2.40 23.83
CA ASP A 367 36.73 2.96 23.45
C ASP A 367 36.80 4.46 23.76
N SER A 368 35.72 5.21 23.47
CA SER A 368 35.62 6.65 23.76
C SER A 368 35.66 6.95 25.27
N LEU A 369 34.90 6.19 26.06
CA LEU A 369 34.90 6.33 27.53
C LEU A 369 36.25 5.97 28.13
N ALA A 370 36.92 4.93 27.62
CA ALA A 370 38.28 4.56 28.04
C ALA A 370 39.30 5.67 27.71
N ALA A 371 39.11 6.37 26.60
CA ALA A 371 39.86 7.56 26.22
C ALA A 371 39.48 8.82 27.02
N HIS A 372 38.57 8.71 28.01
CA HIS A 372 38.05 9.81 28.82
C HIS A 372 37.31 10.87 27.99
N VAL A 373 36.77 10.49 26.84
CA VAL A 373 35.91 11.33 25.99
C VAL A 373 34.46 11.12 26.44
N ARG A 374 33.75 12.23 26.69
CA ARG A 374 32.36 12.19 27.11
C ARG A 374 31.45 11.83 25.94
N VAL A 375 30.56 10.87 26.16
CA VAL A 375 29.56 10.42 25.17
C VAL A 375 28.17 10.84 25.63
N GLU A 376 27.42 11.52 24.77
CA GLU A 376 25.99 11.76 24.91
C GLU A 376 25.21 10.70 24.15
N ALA A 377 24.12 10.25 24.76
CA ALA A 377 23.15 9.35 24.17
C ALA A 377 21.78 10.02 24.16
N GLU A 378 21.13 10.02 23.01
CA GLU A 378 19.74 10.46 22.82
C GLU A 378 19.00 9.36 22.07
N GLY A 379 17.72 9.14 22.37
CA GLY A 379 16.97 8.12 21.67
C GLY A 379 15.60 7.85 22.25
N VAL A 380 14.96 6.85 21.65
CA VAL A 380 13.63 6.37 22.02
C VAL A 380 13.68 4.86 22.15
N GLY A 381 13.00 4.32 23.16
CA GLY A 381 12.87 2.89 23.33
C GLY A 381 11.66 2.49 24.13
N THR A 382 11.47 1.18 24.28
CA THR A 382 10.35 0.63 25.04
C THR A 382 10.74 0.50 26.51
N LEU A 383 9.90 1.03 27.41
CA LEU A 383 10.08 0.89 28.86
C LEU A 383 9.90 -0.58 29.27
N THR A 384 10.95 -1.19 29.80
CA THR A 384 10.92 -2.57 30.31
C THR A 384 10.87 -2.64 31.84
N SER A 385 11.30 -1.57 32.53
CA SER A 385 11.13 -1.41 33.98
C SER A 385 11.04 0.07 34.35
N ALA A 386 10.03 0.45 35.14
CA ALA A 386 9.85 1.81 35.65
C ALA A 386 10.57 2.10 36.98
N GLY A 387 11.14 1.09 37.63
CA GLY A 387 11.74 1.19 38.98
C GLY A 387 13.26 1.03 38.96
N PRO A 388 13.99 1.50 39.99
CA PRO A 388 15.43 1.76 39.89
C PRO A 388 16.29 0.49 39.71
N PRO A 389 17.09 0.41 38.63
CA PRO A 389 17.22 1.40 37.56
C PRO A 389 16.09 1.29 36.52
N LEU A 390 15.59 2.45 36.07
CA LEU A 390 14.69 2.53 34.91
C LEU A 390 15.36 1.79 33.74
N ALA A 391 14.66 0.86 33.11
CA ALA A 391 15.20 0.04 32.03
C ALA A 391 14.43 0.28 30.73
N VAL A 392 15.17 0.48 29.65
CA VAL A 392 14.64 0.75 28.31
C VAL A 392 15.28 -0.21 27.31
N THR A 393 14.50 -0.80 26.41
CA THR A 393 15.05 -1.45 25.21
C THR A 393 15.01 -0.45 24.07
N ALA A 394 16.18 -0.04 23.56
CA ALA A 394 16.26 1.01 22.56
C ALA A 394 15.73 0.56 21.19
N LEU A 395 14.93 1.42 20.57
CA LEU A 395 14.52 1.30 19.17
C LEU A 395 15.43 2.16 18.29
N PHE A 396 15.69 3.40 18.71
CA PHE A 396 16.58 4.34 18.06
C PHE A 396 17.57 4.91 19.08
N VAL A 397 18.84 5.02 18.69
CA VAL A 397 19.90 5.63 19.52
C VAL A 397 20.80 6.48 18.66
N GLU A 398 20.98 7.73 19.06
CA GLU A 398 22.06 8.59 18.62
C GLU A 398 23.14 8.65 19.70
N LEU A 399 24.39 8.41 19.32
CA LEU A 399 25.55 8.50 20.22
C LEU A 399 26.58 9.47 19.65
N LYS A 400 26.95 10.46 20.45
CA LYS A 400 27.86 11.54 20.05
C LYS A 400 28.94 11.76 21.09
N THR A 401 30.20 11.87 20.68
CA THR A 401 31.25 12.41 21.55
C THR A 401 31.10 13.92 21.63
N THR A 402 31.10 14.49 22.83
CA THR A 402 31.22 15.94 22.98
C THR A 402 32.69 16.34 22.88
N SER A 403 33.02 17.23 21.94
CA SER A 403 34.33 17.86 21.94
C SER A 403 34.42 18.75 23.18
N ALA A 404 35.46 18.57 24.00
CA ALA A 404 35.76 19.54 25.05
C ALA A 404 36.02 20.90 24.36
N GLU A 405 35.16 21.89 24.59
CA GLU A 405 35.59 23.27 24.38
C GLU A 405 36.85 23.51 25.26
N PRO A 406 37.93 24.07 24.70
CA PRO A 406 39.19 24.28 25.40
C PRO A 406 39.08 25.22 26.60
#